data_AF-A0A938Z918-F1
#
_entry.id   AF-A0A938Z918-F1
#
_cell.length_a   1.000
_cell.length_b   1.000
_cell.length_c   1.000
_cell.angle_alpha   90.00
_cell.angle_beta   90.00
_cell.angle_gamma   90.00
#
_symmetry.space_group_name_H-M   'P 1'
#
loop_
_entity.id
_entity.type
_entity.pdbx_description
1 polymer ?
#
loop_
_entity_poly.entity_id
_entity_poly.type
_entity_poly.pdbx_seq_one_letter_code
_entity_poly.pdbx_strand_id
1 'polypeptide(L)'
;MDMSAIDIARAMHLGLAEVKASLSSVVSRVEQTGEPVVVMRYSRPAAIIVPVPQERAVAAHARGLLAEYADEEKLEQEGGAFARAMVAKHAR
;
A
#
# COMPACT_ATOMS: atom_id res chain seq x y z
N MET A 1 -2.09 14.24 -12.00
CA MET A 1 -0.71 13.84 -11.67
C MET A 1 0.15 14.16 -12.87
N ASP A 2 1.24 14.89 -12.66
CA ASP A 2 2.17 15.22 -13.73
C ASP A 2 2.95 13.94 -14.13
N MET A 3 2.79 13.48 -15.37
CA MET A 3 3.54 12.34 -15.91
C MET A 3 5.04 12.66 -16.13
N SER A 4 5.47 13.87 -15.76
CA SER A 4 6.78 14.46 -16.07
C SER A 4 7.99 13.77 -15.45
N ALA A 5 7.82 12.82 -14.53
CA ALA A 5 8.95 12.18 -13.85
C ALA A 5 9.00 10.65 -14.04
N ILE A 6 8.42 10.10 -15.10
CA ILE A 6 8.79 8.74 -15.51
C ILE A 6 10.21 8.83 -16.08
N ASP A 7 11.20 8.41 -15.28
CA ASP A 7 12.59 8.32 -15.72
C ASP A 7 12.76 7.13 -16.68
N ILE A 8 12.42 7.36 -17.95
CA ILE A 8 12.55 6.37 -19.02
C ILE A 8 14.04 6.05 -19.30
N ALA A 9 14.98 6.92 -18.91
CA ALA A 9 16.39 6.68 -19.16
C ALA A 9 16.94 5.47 -18.38
N ARG A 10 16.32 5.13 -17.26
CA ARG A 10 16.64 3.94 -16.45
C ARG A 10 15.74 2.74 -16.77
N ALA A 11 14.82 2.87 -17.73
CA ALA A 11 13.86 1.82 -18.03
C ALA A 11 14.53 0.61 -18.67
N MET A 12 14.14 -0.58 -18.22
CA MET A 12 14.49 -1.83 -18.87
C MET A 12 13.70 -1.93 -20.19
N HIS A 13 14.34 -2.44 -21.25
CA HIS A 13 13.73 -2.60 -22.57
C HIS A 13 13.48 -4.08 -22.84
N LEU A 14 12.22 -4.48 -22.96
CA LEU A 14 11.83 -5.87 -23.21
C LEU A 14 11.09 -6.02 -24.53
N GLY A 15 11.28 -7.14 -25.22
CA GLY A 15 10.55 -7.43 -26.45
C GLY A 15 9.08 -7.72 -26.19
N LEU A 16 8.18 -7.33 -27.10
CA LEU A 16 6.74 -7.60 -26.96
C LEU A 16 6.42 -9.10 -26.78
N ALA A 17 7.19 -10.00 -27.39
CA ALA A 17 6.99 -11.44 -27.22
C ALA A 17 7.34 -11.91 -25.79
N GLU A 18 8.44 -11.42 -25.24
CA GLU A 18 8.89 -11.71 -23.87
C GLU A 18 7.90 -11.17 -22.84
N VAL A 19 7.43 -9.93 -23.01
CA VAL A 19 6.43 -9.32 -22.15
C VAL A 19 5.12 -10.13 -22.18
N LYS A 20 4.66 -10.59 -23.35
CA LYS A 20 3.46 -11.44 -23.43
C LYS A 20 3.64 -12.78 -22.70
N ALA A 21 4.82 -13.39 -22.79
CA ALA A 21 5.10 -14.68 -22.16
C ALA A 21 5.19 -14.58 -20.62
N SER A 22 5.51 -13.39 -20.10
CA SER A 22 5.86 -13.20 -18.68
C SER A 22 5.21 -11.98 -18.02
N LEU A 23 4.08 -11.49 -18.55
CA LEU A 23 3.49 -10.21 -18.17
C LEU A 23 3.31 -10.06 -16.66
N SER A 24 2.81 -11.09 -15.98
CA SER A 24 2.62 -11.05 -14.52
C SER A 24 3.93 -10.82 -13.77
N SER A 25 5.03 -11.45 -14.19
CA SER A 25 6.35 -11.24 -13.57
C SER A 25 6.88 -9.83 -13.84
N VAL A 26 6.69 -9.33 -15.06
CA VAL A 26 7.05 -7.95 -15.43
C VAL A 26 6.27 -6.95 -14.58
N VAL A 27 4.96 -7.13 -14.42
CA VAL A 27 4.11 -6.29 -13.57
C VAL A 27 4.56 -6.36 -12.11
N SER A 28 4.77 -7.55 -11.54
CA SER A 28 5.25 -7.68 -10.16
C SER A 28 6.58 -6.98 -9.92
N ARG A 29 7.52 -7.05 -10.88
CA ARG A 29 8.77 -6.30 -10.79
C ARG A 29 8.52 -4.80 -10.76
N VAL A 30 7.74 -4.29 -11.72
CA VAL A 30 7.42 -2.86 -11.81
C VAL A 30 6.76 -2.36 -10.52
N GLU A 31 5.83 -3.12 -9.94
CA GLU A 31 5.20 -2.78 -8.66
C GLU A 31 6.19 -2.77 -7.49
N GLN A 32 7.13 -3.71 -7.44
CA GLN A 32 8.11 -3.84 -6.36
C GLN A 32 9.22 -2.79 -6.42
N THR A 33 9.74 -2.50 -7.62
CA THR A 33 10.89 -1.62 -7.79
C THR A 33 10.49 -0.18 -8.10
N GLY A 34 9.28 0.03 -8.62
CA GLY A 34 8.85 1.32 -9.17
C GLY A 34 9.52 1.69 -10.49
N GLU A 35 10.42 0.84 -11.01
CA GLU A 35 11.16 1.11 -12.25
C GLU A 35 10.28 0.83 -13.48
N PRO A 36 10.21 1.76 -14.45
CA PRO A 36 9.46 1.55 -15.68
C PRO A 36 10.07 0.45 -16.57
N VAL A 37 9.22 -0.22 -17.34
CA VAL A 37 9.62 -1.14 -18.41
C VAL A 37 9.10 -0.64 -19.75
N VAL A 38 10.00 -0.44 -20.72
CA VAL A 38 9.65 -0.11 -22.10
C VAL A 38 9.46 -1.40 -22.90
N VAL A 39 8.30 -1.53 -23.53
CA VAL A 39 7.98 -2.64 -24.42
C VAL A 39 8.39 -2.28 -25.85
N MET A 40 9.28 -3.09 -26.42
CA MET A 40 9.84 -2.93 -27.75
C MET A 40 9.14 -3.81 -28.77
N ARG A 41 8.81 -3.25 -29.94
CA ARG A 41 8.31 -3.99 -31.11
C ARG A 41 9.14 -3.62 -32.33
N TYR A 42 9.76 -4.62 -32.97
CA TYR A 42 10.66 -4.43 -34.11
C TYR A 42 11.71 -3.32 -33.85
N SER A 43 12.38 -3.42 -32.70
CA SER A 43 13.42 -2.47 -32.24
C SER A 43 12.93 -1.02 -32.02
N ARG A 44 11.63 -0.79 -31.91
CA ARG A 44 11.04 0.52 -31.60
C ARG A 44 10.21 0.45 -30.31
N PRO A 45 10.28 1.48 -29.44
CA PRO A 45 9.37 1.59 -28.30
C PRO A 45 7.91 1.58 -28.77
N ALA A 46 7.09 0.74 -28.17
CA ALA A 46 5.68 0.57 -28.53
C ALA A 46 4.73 0.86 -27.36
N ALA A 47 5.16 0.57 -26.13
CA ALA A 47 4.41 0.85 -24.91
C ALA A 47 5.36 0.98 -23.71
N ILE A 48 4.83 1.45 -22.58
CA ILE A 48 5.52 1.47 -21.29
C ILE A 48 4.61 0.84 -20.23
N ILE A 49 5.21 0.09 -19.32
CA ILE A 49 4.56 -0.46 -18.13
C ILE A 49 5.14 0.30 -16.94
N VAL A 50 4.26 0.96 -16.18
CA VAL A 50 4.60 1.73 -14.99
C VAL A 50 3.65 1.35 -13.85
N PRO A 51 4.05 1.54 -12.59
CA PRO A 51 3.14 1.32 -11.47
C PRO A 51 1.96 2.28 -11.59
N VAL A 52 0.75 1.77 -11.35
CA VAL A 52 -0.40 2.66 -11.19
C VAL A 52 -0.22 3.40 -9.86
N PRO A 53 -0.23 4.74 -9.84
CA PRO A 53 -0.21 5.50 -8.61
C PRO A 53 -1.42 5.09 -7.77
N GLN A 54 -1.16 4.40 -6.66
CA GLN A 54 -2.16 4.24 -5.63
C GLN A 54 -1.93 5.36 -4.64
N GLU A 55 -2.99 6.11 -4.31
CA GLU A 55 -3.04 6.74 -3.00
C GLU A 55 -2.87 5.60 -2.03
N ARG A 56 -1.67 5.47 -1.46
CA ARG A 56 -1.44 4.56 -0.35
C ARG A 56 -2.46 5.03 0.66
N ALA A 57 -3.56 4.29 0.81
CA ALA A 57 -4.36 4.38 2.01
C ALA A 57 -3.34 4.09 3.09
N VAL A 58 -2.79 5.16 3.66
CA VAL A 58 -2.02 5.06 4.88
C VAL A 58 -3.04 4.39 5.76
N ALA A 59 -2.86 3.10 6.01
CA ALA A 59 -3.45 2.47 7.16
C ALA A 59 -2.76 3.14 8.34
N ALA A 60 -3.06 4.43 8.52
CA ALA A 60 -2.87 5.14 9.74
C ALA A 60 -3.65 4.28 10.69
N HIS A 61 -2.94 3.59 11.56
CA HIS A 61 -3.50 2.79 12.61
C HIS A 61 -4.65 3.60 13.22
N ALA A 62 -5.89 3.23 12.90
CA ALA A 62 -7.07 3.89 13.46
C ALA A 62 -7.07 3.77 15.00
N ARG A 63 -6.32 2.80 15.52
CA ARG A 63 -5.94 2.72 16.93
C ARG A 63 -5.06 3.91 17.33
N GLY A 64 -5.61 4.75 18.19
CA GLY A 64 -4.87 5.83 18.84
C GLY A 64 -5.04 7.19 18.17
N LEU A 65 -5.63 7.26 16.98
CA LEU A 65 -5.90 8.52 16.27
C LEU A 65 -6.83 9.47 17.04
N LEU A 66 -7.67 8.93 17.93
CA LEU A 66 -8.53 9.72 18.80
C LEU A 66 -8.09 9.71 20.27
N ALA A 67 -6.89 9.18 20.58
CA ALA A 67 -6.42 9.09 21.96
C ALA A 67 -6.24 10.47 22.61
N GLU A 68 -5.90 11.50 21.82
CA GLU A 68 -5.81 12.89 22.30
C GLU A 68 -7.17 13.50 22.70
N TYR A 69 -8.27 12.92 22.23
CA TYR A 69 -9.64 13.35 22.57
C TYR A 69 -10.28 12.44 23.64
N ALA A 70 -9.54 11.47 24.17
CA ALA A 70 -10.05 10.58 25.20
C ALA A 70 -10.10 11.32 26.55
N ASP A 71 -11.25 11.24 27.21
CA ASP A 71 -11.51 11.84 28.53
C ASP A 71 -11.02 10.88 29.63
N GLU A 72 -9.98 11.29 30.37
CA GLU A 72 -9.35 10.47 31.41
C GLU A 72 -10.34 10.05 32.51
N GLU A 73 -11.29 10.92 32.86
CA GLU A 73 -12.28 10.64 33.91
C GLU A 73 -13.25 9.54 33.46
N LYS A 74 -13.64 9.54 32.19
CA LYS A 74 -14.48 8.48 31.61
C LYS A 74 -13.74 7.16 31.47
N LEU A 75 -12.45 7.20 31.12
CA LEU A 75 -11.61 6.00 31.05
C LEU A 75 -11.47 5.32 32.41
N GLU A 76 -11.28 6.09 33.49
CA GLU A 76 -11.24 5.53 34.85
C GLU A 76 -12.59 4.93 35.27
N GLN A 77 -13.70 5.59 34.94
CA GLN A 77 -15.03 5.08 35.22
C GLN A 77 -15.31 3.76 34.49
N GLU A 78 -14.93 3.66 33.22
CA GLU A 78 -15.03 2.43 32.43
C GLU A 78 -14.16 1.30 33.00
N GLY A 79 -12.91 1.61 33.36
CA GLY A 79 -11.99 0.65 33.97
C GLY A 79 -12.52 0.08 35.29
N GLY A 80 -13.05 0.95 36.16
CA GLY A 80 -13.67 0.54 37.42
C GLY A 80 -14.94 -0.28 37.23
N ALA A 81 -15.78 0.08 36.25
CA ALA A 81 -16.98 -0.69 35.92
C ALA A 81 -16.63 -2.08 35.36
N PHE A 82 -15.62 -2.16 34.50
CA PHE A 82 -15.13 -3.41 33.94
C PHE A 82 -14.53 -4.33 35.01
N ALA A 83 -13.72 -3.79 35.92
CA ALA A 83 -13.15 -4.56 37.03
C ALA A 83 -14.24 -5.16 37.93
N ARG A 84 -15.26 -4.38 38.28
CA ARG A 84 -16.42 -4.87 39.05
C ARG A 84 -17.18 -5.96 38.30
N ALA A 85 -17.42 -5.79 37.00
CA ALA A 85 -18.10 -6.79 36.17
C ALA A 85 -17.29 -8.09 36.04
N MET A 86 -15.97 -8.01 35.93
CA MET A 86 -15.07 -9.17 35.88
C MET A 86 -15.05 -9.93 37.21
N VAL A 87 -14.99 -9.21 38.34
CA VAL A 87 -15.11 -9.82 39.67
C VAL A 87 -16.45 -10.55 39.80
N ALA A 88 -17.57 -9.92 39.41
CA ALA A 88 -18.88 -10.55 39.44
C ALA A 88 -19.00 -11.77 38.52
N LYS A 89 -18.36 -11.74 37.35
CA LYS A 89 -18.35 -12.86 36.39
C LYS A 89 -17.52 -14.05 36.87
N HIS A 90 -16.39 -13.80 37.54
CA HIS A 90 -15.44 -14.82 37.95
C HIS A 90 -15.58 -15.28 39.41
N ALA A 91 -16.43 -14.63 40.20
CA ALA A 91 -16.73 -15.03 41.58
C ALA A 91 -17.81 -16.13 41.68
N ARG A 92 -18.00 -16.95 40.63
CA ARG A 92 -18.94 -18.07 40.60
C ARG A 92 -18.24 -19.38 40.29
#